data_AF-B2GHR2-F1
#
_entry.id   AF-B2GHR2-F1
#
_cell.length_a   1.000
_cell.length_b   1.000
_cell.length_c   1.000
_cell.angle_alpha   90.00
_cell.angle_beta   90.00
_cell.angle_gamma   90.00
#
_symmetry.space_group_name_H-M   'P 1'
#
loop_
_entity.id
_entity.type
_entity.pdbx_description
1 polymer ?
#
loop_
_entity_poly.entity_id
_entity_poly.type
_entity_poly.pdbx_seq_one_letter_code
_entity_poly.pdbx_strand_id
1 'polypeptide(L)'
;MAQHTPGVALSSATIPVLVTYTDEQGHQLPLPQAQMRESFTGLQMLARQVLGAEHEALKGYTQDFTMMQIGPSAFEIEIRATPLRQNRLRGRAALKRHLLTVGVLDRFTDVLISQGELACFIACHPSAEVRFVSGCYDDYYEIMDKGRVVLAMEASSVERLLEPDSVQVMRVILANQKQPGVAYCTLSKRILGVAHMRRTIVPANQHLRAFADGAPLHITRETLEAARARADLERNVEWDVAPASSTSQAMWEQL
;
A
#
# COMPACT_ATOMS: atom_id res chain seq x y z
N MET A 1 -23.74 11.98 -13.94
CA MET A 1 -22.34 12.46 -13.96
C MET A 1 -22.33 13.87 -13.40
N ALA A 2 -21.86 14.06 -12.16
CA ALA A 2 -21.81 15.39 -11.56
C ALA A 2 -20.67 16.20 -12.20
N GLN A 3 -21.03 17.33 -12.82
CA GLN A 3 -20.07 18.29 -13.36
C GLN A 3 -19.32 18.92 -12.18
N HIS A 4 -17.99 18.78 -12.16
CA HIS A 4 -17.12 19.49 -11.21
C HIS A 4 -17.15 20.99 -11.52
N THR A 5 -17.87 21.77 -10.71
CA THR A 5 -17.84 23.22 -10.78
C THR A 5 -16.43 23.71 -10.44
N PRO A 6 -15.71 24.40 -11.35
CA PRO A 6 -14.38 24.91 -11.09
C PRO A 6 -14.50 26.09 -10.11
N GLY A 7 -13.92 25.96 -8.91
CA GLY A 7 -13.82 27.06 -7.95
C GLY A 7 -14.08 26.70 -6.49
N VAL A 8 -14.63 25.51 -6.21
CA VAL A 8 -14.80 25.02 -4.84
C VAL A 8 -13.96 23.77 -4.68
N ALA A 9 -12.85 23.87 -3.94
CA ALA A 9 -12.11 22.69 -3.51
C ALA A 9 -13.06 21.80 -2.70
N LEU A 10 -13.20 20.54 -3.10
CA LEU A 10 -14.01 19.58 -2.36
C LEU A 10 -13.48 19.51 -0.93
N SER A 11 -14.39 19.52 0.06
CA SER A 11 -14.00 19.49 1.47
C SER A 11 -13.30 18.17 1.85
N SER A 12 -13.52 17.11 1.08
CA SER A 12 -12.88 15.80 1.23
C SER A 12 -11.93 15.52 0.07
N ALA A 13 -10.83 14.84 0.38
CA ALA A 13 -9.94 14.24 -0.62
C ALA A 13 -10.28 12.75 -0.76
N THR A 14 -10.20 12.22 -1.98
CA THR A 14 -10.53 10.82 -2.28
C THR A 14 -9.55 10.25 -3.29
N ILE A 15 -9.02 9.07 -3.00
CA ILE A 15 -8.20 8.27 -3.91
C ILE A 15 -8.94 6.95 -4.20
N PRO A 16 -9.50 6.78 -5.41
CA PRO A 16 -10.09 5.52 -5.83
C PRO A 16 -9.02 4.50 -6.26
N VAL A 17 -9.19 3.27 -5.80
CA VAL A 17 -8.44 2.08 -6.22
C VAL A 17 -9.42 1.03 -6.72
N LEU A 18 -9.37 0.76 -8.02
CA LEU A 18 -10.16 -0.32 -8.63
C LEU A 18 -9.38 -1.63 -8.52
N VAL A 19 -10.00 -2.64 -7.92
CA VAL A 19 -9.48 -4.01 -7.87
C VAL A 19 -10.27 -4.87 -8.85
N THR A 20 -9.58 -5.63 -9.68
CA THR A 20 -10.20 -6.55 -10.65
C THR A 20 -9.54 -7.91 -10.60
N TYR A 21 -10.33 -8.97 -10.48
CA TYR A 21 -9.84 -10.35 -10.41
C TYR A 21 -10.00 -11.03 -11.75
N THR A 22 -8.95 -11.73 -12.17
CA THR A 22 -8.82 -12.25 -13.53
C THR A 22 -8.38 -13.70 -13.52
N ASP A 23 -8.90 -14.49 -14.46
CA ASP A 23 -8.48 -15.86 -14.72
C ASP A 23 -7.17 -15.92 -15.54
N GLU A 24 -6.68 -17.13 -15.79
CA GLU A 24 -5.42 -17.37 -16.54
C GLU A 24 -5.53 -16.95 -18.01
N GLN A 25 -6.75 -16.85 -18.54
CA GLN A 25 -7.05 -16.46 -19.91
C GLN A 25 -7.27 -14.94 -20.07
N GLY A 26 -7.26 -14.18 -18.96
CA GLY A 26 -7.46 -12.74 -18.97
C GLY A 26 -8.93 -12.29 -18.83
N HIS A 27 -9.86 -13.20 -18.51
CA HIS A 27 -11.25 -12.86 -18.28
C HIS A 27 -11.52 -12.48 -16.82
N GLN A 28 -12.42 -11.52 -16.64
CA GLN A 28 -12.85 -11.10 -15.32
C GLN A 28 -13.65 -12.20 -14.61
N LEU A 29 -13.18 -12.64 -13.43
CA LEU A 29 -13.79 -13.75 -12.70
C LEU A 29 -14.82 -13.25 -11.65
N PRO A 30 -16.10 -13.65 -11.72
CA PRO A 30 -17.11 -13.23 -10.75
C PRO A 30 -16.75 -13.70 -9.33
N LEU A 31 -16.82 -12.80 -8.34
CA LEU A 31 -16.50 -13.11 -6.95
C LEU A 31 -17.73 -13.15 -6.03
N PRO A 32 -17.79 -14.08 -5.05
CA PRO A 32 -18.80 -14.10 -4.00
C PRO A 32 -18.79 -12.87 -3.09
N GLN A 33 -19.97 -12.35 -2.72
CA GLN A 33 -20.09 -11.15 -1.88
C GLN A 33 -19.56 -11.30 -0.44
N ALA A 34 -19.61 -12.49 0.14
CA ALA A 34 -19.15 -12.73 1.52
C ALA A 34 -17.64 -12.48 1.67
N GLN A 35 -16.85 -12.95 0.70
CA GLN A 35 -15.39 -12.85 0.73
C GLN A 35 -14.90 -11.41 0.50
N MET A 36 -15.66 -10.62 -0.27
CA MET A 36 -15.39 -9.19 -0.41
C MET A 36 -15.47 -8.45 0.93
N ARG A 37 -16.42 -8.80 1.81
CA ARG A 37 -16.57 -8.17 3.14
C ARG A 37 -15.39 -8.50 4.07
N GLU A 38 -14.87 -9.71 3.98
CA GLU A 38 -13.68 -10.14 4.73
C GLU A 38 -12.47 -9.33 4.30
N SER A 39 -12.15 -9.29 2.99
CA SER A 39 -11.03 -8.50 2.48
C SER A 39 -11.13 -7.01 2.80
N PHE A 40 -12.34 -6.44 2.82
CA PHE A 40 -12.54 -5.05 3.26
C PHE A 40 -12.19 -4.83 4.74
N THR A 41 -12.59 -5.76 5.60
CA THR A 41 -12.26 -5.71 7.04
C THR A 41 -10.74 -5.80 7.23
N GLY A 42 -10.07 -6.69 6.50
CA GLY A 42 -8.61 -6.79 6.50
C GLY A 42 -7.95 -5.49 6.05
N LEU A 43 -8.43 -4.86 4.99
CA LEU A 43 -7.91 -3.57 4.53
C LEU A 43 -8.04 -2.47 5.58
N GLN A 44 -9.17 -2.40 6.28
CA GLN A 44 -9.35 -1.44 7.38
C GLN A 44 -8.37 -1.68 8.54
N MET A 45 -8.06 -2.95 8.83
CA MET A 45 -7.06 -3.31 9.85
C MET A 45 -5.64 -2.93 9.41
N LEU A 46 -5.26 -3.25 8.16
CA LEU A 46 -3.95 -2.89 7.60
C LEU A 46 -3.78 -1.37 7.59
N ALA A 47 -4.80 -0.64 7.14
CA ALA A 47 -4.82 0.81 7.18
C ALA A 47 -4.55 1.34 8.59
N ARG A 48 -5.21 0.80 9.62
CA ARG A 48 -4.96 1.19 11.01
C ARG A 48 -3.53 0.88 11.46
N GLN A 49 -2.95 -0.24 11.04
CA GLN A 49 -1.57 -0.61 11.38
C GLN A 49 -0.54 0.33 10.71
N VAL A 50 -0.75 0.68 9.44
CA VAL A 50 0.10 1.63 8.71
C VAL A 50 -0.05 3.05 9.28
N LEU A 51 -1.28 3.50 9.54
CA LEU A 51 -1.56 4.82 10.12
C LEU A 51 -1.19 4.95 11.60
N GLY A 52 -1.08 3.83 12.32
CA GLY A 52 -0.54 3.80 13.68
C GLY A 52 0.87 4.37 13.74
N ALA A 53 1.63 4.29 12.64
CA ALA A 53 2.97 4.87 12.52
C ALA A 53 3.04 6.26 11.87
N GLU A 54 2.06 6.64 11.04
CA GLU A 54 2.04 7.94 10.33
C GLU A 54 1.11 9.00 10.97
N HIS A 55 0.84 8.88 12.28
CA HIS A 55 -0.18 9.67 13.01
C HIS A 55 -0.07 11.20 12.87
N GLU A 56 1.09 11.73 12.49
CA GLU A 56 1.30 13.17 12.38
C GLU A 56 0.84 13.78 11.05
N ALA A 57 0.95 13.06 9.93
CA ALA A 57 0.72 13.64 8.59
C ALA A 57 -0.76 13.96 8.31
N LEU A 58 -1.68 13.23 8.94
CA LEU A 58 -3.14 13.40 8.77
C LEU A 58 -3.82 13.99 10.02
N LYS A 59 -3.04 14.58 10.93
CA LYS A 59 -3.54 15.26 12.12
C LYS A 59 -4.55 16.34 11.72
N GLY A 60 -5.81 16.18 12.15
CA GLY A 60 -6.91 17.07 11.79
C GLY A 60 -7.88 16.52 10.73
N TYR A 61 -7.72 15.28 10.29
CA TYR A 61 -8.63 14.57 9.38
C TYR A 61 -9.09 13.24 9.99
N THR A 62 -10.35 12.87 9.76
CA THR A 62 -10.80 11.48 9.85
C THR A 62 -10.54 10.79 8.52
N GLN A 63 -10.25 9.50 8.58
CA GLN A 63 -10.08 8.67 7.40
C GLN A 63 -11.17 7.61 7.39
N ASP A 64 -11.75 7.41 6.21
CA ASP A 64 -12.70 6.34 5.98
C ASP A 64 -12.37 5.58 4.70
N PHE A 65 -12.87 4.36 4.64
CA PHE A 65 -12.80 3.50 3.47
C PHE A 65 -14.23 3.18 3.08
N THR A 66 -14.55 3.34 1.81
CA THR A 66 -15.80 2.80 1.26
C THR A 66 -15.48 1.86 0.12
N MET A 67 -16.08 0.68 0.15
CA MET A 67 -15.95 -0.29 -0.92
C MET A 67 -17.26 -0.38 -1.69
N MET A 68 -17.19 -0.20 -3.01
CA MET A 68 -18.32 -0.30 -3.91
C MET A 68 -18.08 -1.43 -4.90
N GLN A 69 -19.04 -2.34 -5.02
CA GLN A 69 -19.01 -3.34 -6.08
C GLN A 69 -19.37 -2.64 -7.40
N ILE A 70 -18.42 -2.61 -8.35
CA ILE A 70 -18.62 -1.97 -9.67
C ILE A 70 -19.10 -3.00 -10.69
N GLY A 71 -18.76 -4.27 -10.48
CA GLY A 71 -19.17 -5.37 -11.34
C GLY A 71 -19.08 -6.72 -10.65
N PRO A 72 -19.33 -7.82 -11.38
CA PRO A 72 -19.28 -9.17 -10.81
C PRO A 72 -17.88 -9.52 -10.27
N SER A 73 -16.84 -8.92 -10.85
CA SER A 73 -15.42 -9.31 -10.66
C SER A 73 -14.53 -8.15 -10.20
N ALA A 74 -15.15 -6.99 -9.93
CA ALA A 74 -14.44 -5.75 -9.67
C ALA A 74 -15.11 -4.92 -8.59
N PHE A 75 -14.29 -4.32 -7.74
CA PHE A 75 -14.72 -3.38 -6.72
C PHE A 75 -13.80 -2.17 -6.67
N GLU A 76 -14.37 -1.03 -6.36
CA GLU A 76 -13.64 0.20 -6.12
C GLU A 76 -13.56 0.43 -4.62
N ILE A 77 -12.35 0.59 -4.12
CA ILE A 77 -12.09 1.09 -2.78
C ILE A 77 -11.82 2.58 -2.93
N GLU A 78 -12.67 3.39 -2.31
CA GLU A 78 -12.37 4.79 -2.11
C GLU A 78 -11.76 4.97 -0.73
N ILE A 79 -10.54 5.49 -0.71
CA ILE A 79 -9.87 5.94 0.50
C ILE A 79 -10.16 7.43 0.60
N ARG A 80 -10.76 7.88 1.70
CA ARG A 80 -11.12 9.29 1.87
C ARG A 80 -10.52 9.88 3.13
N ALA A 81 -10.16 11.16 3.03
CA ALA A 81 -9.78 11.99 4.16
C ALA A 81 -10.78 13.14 4.29
N THR A 82 -11.43 13.23 5.45
CA THR A 82 -12.44 14.24 5.78
C THR A 82 -11.94 15.11 6.93
N PRO A 83 -11.94 16.44 6.83
CA PRO A 83 -11.42 17.30 7.89
C PRO A 83 -12.28 17.20 9.16
N LEU A 84 -11.64 17.04 10.32
CA LEU A 84 -12.30 16.99 11.65
C LEU A 84 -13.01 18.30 12.00
N ARG A 85 -12.49 19.43 11.51
CA ARG A 85 -13.10 20.76 11.65
C ARG A 85 -13.19 21.40 10.27
N GLN A 86 -14.40 21.83 9.91
CA GLN A 86 -14.63 22.66 8.72
C GLN A 86 -14.15 24.09 9.00
N ASN A 87 -12.84 24.31 9.07
CA ASN A 87 -12.30 25.66 9.02
C ASN A 87 -12.62 26.21 7.64
N ARG A 88 -13.36 27.32 7.57
CA ARG A 88 -13.68 28.04 6.33
C ARG A 88 -12.43 28.72 5.78
N LEU A 89 -11.49 27.93 5.27
CA LEU A 89 -10.45 28.44 4.38
C LEU A 89 -11.13 28.82 3.06
N ARG A 90 -10.74 29.95 2.48
CA ARG A 90 -11.25 30.45 1.19
C ARG A 90 -10.09 30.60 0.21
N GLY A 91 -10.40 30.47 -1.08
CA GLY A 91 -9.45 30.73 -2.16
C GLY A 91 -8.20 29.83 -2.09
N ARG A 92 -7.02 30.42 -2.30
CA ARG A 92 -5.75 29.71 -2.45
C ARG A 92 -5.36 28.83 -1.26
N ALA A 93 -5.62 29.29 -0.03
CA ALA A 93 -5.29 28.53 1.18
C ALA A 93 -6.09 27.23 1.30
N ALA A 94 -7.37 27.26 0.89
CA ALA A 94 -8.20 26.05 0.85
C ALA A 94 -7.71 25.06 -0.21
N LEU A 95 -7.33 25.57 -1.39
CA LEU A 95 -6.79 24.77 -2.48
C LEU A 95 -5.45 24.12 -2.09
N LYS A 96 -4.51 24.88 -1.52
CA LYS A 96 -3.22 24.36 -1.03
C LYS A 96 -3.42 23.23 -0.03
N ARG A 97 -4.30 23.43 0.96
CA ARG A 97 -4.61 22.40 1.96
C ARG A 97 -5.25 21.15 1.33
N HIS A 98 -6.15 21.33 0.37
CA HIS A 98 -6.76 20.22 -0.36
C HIS A 98 -5.71 19.42 -1.13
N LEU A 99 -4.84 20.08 -1.89
CA LEU A 99 -3.75 19.44 -2.63
C LEU A 99 -2.77 18.69 -1.71
N LEU A 100 -2.41 19.27 -0.56
CA LEU A 100 -1.59 18.59 0.44
C LEU A 100 -2.29 17.33 0.95
N THR A 101 -3.59 17.40 1.23
CA THR A 101 -4.38 16.26 1.71
C THR A 101 -4.43 15.16 0.65
N VAL A 102 -4.63 15.52 -0.62
CA VAL A 102 -4.57 14.58 -1.75
C VAL A 102 -3.19 13.93 -1.85
N GLY A 103 -2.10 14.70 -1.73
CA GLY A 103 -0.73 14.16 -1.78
C GLY A 103 -0.42 13.18 -0.65
N VAL A 104 -0.84 13.49 0.58
CA VAL A 104 -0.68 12.58 1.72
C VAL A 104 -1.52 11.31 1.53
N LEU A 105 -2.76 11.45 1.08
CA LEU A 105 -3.66 10.31 0.84
C LEU A 105 -3.15 9.41 -0.31
N ASP A 106 -2.59 10.01 -1.35
CA ASP A 106 -1.97 9.30 -2.47
C ASP A 106 -0.74 8.50 -2.01
N ARG A 107 0.13 9.13 -1.21
CA ARG A 107 1.31 8.46 -0.62
C ARG A 107 0.90 7.33 0.31
N PHE A 108 -0.07 7.56 1.18
CA PHE A 108 -0.62 6.53 2.07
C PHE A 108 -1.18 5.34 1.29
N THR A 109 -1.92 5.62 0.21
CA THR A 109 -2.43 4.58 -0.70
C THR A 109 -1.29 3.79 -1.34
N ASP A 110 -0.21 4.44 -1.76
CA ASP A 110 0.97 3.75 -2.28
C ASP A 110 1.64 2.86 -1.25
N VAL A 111 1.73 3.29 0.02
CA VAL A 111 2.28 2.46 1.10
C VAL A 111 1.43 1.20 1.29
N LEU A 112 0.10 1.33 1.33
CA LEU A 112 -0.80 0.18 1.43
C LEU A 112 -0.64 -0.78 0.25
N ILE A 113 -0.57 -0.26 -0.98
CA ILE A 113 -0.37 -1.08 -2.18
C ILE A 113 0.99 -1.79 -2.12
N SER A 114 2.07 -1.08 -1.77
CA SER A 114 3.42 -1.64 -1.68
C SER A 114 3.54 -2.72 -0.61
N GLN A 115 2.93 -2.53 0.57
CA GLN A 115 2.91 -3.56 1.61
C GLN A 115 2.11 -4.79 1.19
N GLY A 116 0.95 -4.58 0.56
CA GLY A 116 0.16 -5.66 0.00
C GLY A 116 0.92 -6.42 -1.09
N GLU A 117 1.56 -5.71 -2.01
CA GLU A 117 2.40 -6.27 -3.07
C GLU A 117 3.55 -7.09 -2.49
N LEU A 118 4.26 -6.57 -1.48
CA LEU A 118 5.33 -7.31 -0.82
C LEU A 118 4.81 -8.60 -0.17
N ALA A 119 3.74 -8.52 0.61
CA ALA A 119 3.18 -9.68 1.30
C ALA A 119 2.79 -10.79 0.31
N CYS A 120 2.13 -10.39 -0.79
CA CYS A 120 1.77 -11.32 -1.86
C CYS A 120 3.00 -11.89 -2.56
N PHE A 121 4.01 -11.06 -2.79
CA PHE A 121 5.25 -11.48 -3.41
C PHE A 121 5.94 -12.56 -2.57
N ILE A 122 6.15 -12.31 -1.28
CA ILE A 122 6.76 -13.26 -0.34
C ILE A 122 5.95 -14.55 -0.26
N ALA A 123 4.61 -14.44 -0.23
CA ALA A 123 3.72 -15.61 -0.21
C ALA A 123 3.77 -16.42 -1.53
N CYS A 124 3.96 -15.76 -2.67
CA CYS A 124 4.04 -16.42 -3.98
C CYS A 124 5.39 -17.08 -4.25
N HIS A 125 6.48 -16.56 -3.67
CA HIS A 125 7.85 -16.92 -4.02
C HIS A 125 8.56 -17.54 -2.80
N PRO A 126 8.39 -18.85 -2.57
CA PRO A 126 9.02 -19.54 -1.44
C PRO A 126 10.55 -19.54 -1.50
N SER A 127 11.12 -19.35 -2.70
CA SER A 127 12.55 -19.22 -2.95
C SER A 127 13.07 -17.79 -2.80
N ALA A 128 12.23 -16.83 -2.41
CA ALA A 128 12.65 -15.45 -2.26
C ALA A 128 13.67 -15.33 -1.12
N GLU A 129 14.72 -14.56 -1.38
CA GLU A 129 15.76 -14.24 -0.42
C GLU A 129 15.64 -12.78 0.01
N VAL A 130 16.20 -12.47 1.18
CA VAL A 130 16.28 -11.09 1.68
C VAL A 130 17.71 -10.68 1.93
N ARG A 131 18.02 -9.44 1.55
CA ARG A 131 19.30 -8.79 1.83
C ARG A 131 19.03 -7.48 2.55
N PHE A 132 19.71 -7.27 3.68
CA PHE A 132 19.67 -6.01 4.39
C PHE A 132 20.65 -5.01 3.77
N VAL A 133 20.24 -3.74 3.67
CA VAL A 133 21.07 -2.64 3.18
C VAL A 133 20.88 -1.43 4.09
N SER A 134 21.98 -0.81 4.53
CA SER A 134 21.92 0.48 5.22
C SER A 134 21.89 1.60 4.20
N GLY A 135 20.75 2.30 4.13
CA GLY A 135 20.52 3.36 3.15
C GLY A 135 20.84 4.75 3.70
N CYS A 136 20.97 5.73 2.79
CA CYS A 136 21.26 7.12 3.16
C CYS A 136 20.08 7.85 3.82
N TYR A 137 18.85 7.45 3.48
CA TYR A 137 17.63 8.03 4.04
C TYR A 137 17.07 7.18 5.17
N ASP A 138 17.14 5.84 5.06
CA ASP A 138 16.77 4.86 6.08
C ASP A 138 17.28 3.47 5.67
N ASP A 139 17.32 2.54 6.62
CA ASP A 139 17.60 1.12 6.38
C ASP A 139 16.47 0.44 5.59
N TYR A 140 16.83 -0.48 4.69
CA TYR A 140 15.84 -1.22 3.89
C TYR A 140 16.26 -2.67 3.62
N TYR A 141 15.27 -3.51 3.29
CA TYR A 141 15.53 -4.84 2.75
C TYR A 141 15.31 -4.84 1.24
N GLU A 142 16.24 -5.47 0.53
CA GLU A 142 16.05 -5.90 -0.84
C GLU A 142 15.52 -7.33 -0.84
N ILE A 143 14.43 -7.54 -1.56
CA ILE A 143 13.82 -8.85 -1.78
C ILE A 143 14.29 -9.34 -3.13
N MET A 144 14.82 -10.55 -3.13
CA MET A 144 15.46 -11.15 -4.29
C MET A 144 14.72 -12.40 -4.75
N ASP A 145 14.57 -12.54 -6.07
CA ASP A 145 14.15 -13.80 -6.69
C ASP A 145 15.19 -14.20 -7.74
N LYS A 146 15.65 -15.46 -7.67
CA LYS A 146 16.66 -16.02 -8.57
C LYS A 146 17.91 -15.13 -8.71
N GLY A 147 18.38 -14.61 -7.59
CA GLY A 147 19.58 -13.77 -7.51
C GLY A 147 19.40 -12.31 -8.00
N ARG A 148 18.18 -11.88 -8.34
CA ARG A 148 17.89 -10.52 -8.78
C ARG A 148 17.02 -9.79 -7.78
N VAL A 149 17.34 -8.53 -7.50
CA VAL A 149 16.48 -7.65 -6.69
C VAL A 149 15.23 -7.34 -7.51
N VAL A 150 14.07 -7.60 -6.91
CA VAL A 150 12.76 -7.37 -7.54
C VAL A 150 11.93 -6.33 -6.78
N LEU A 151 12.15 -6.19 -5.47
CA LEU A 151 11.51 -5.21 -4.61
C LEU A 151 12.51 -4.72 -3.56
N ALA A 152 12.35 -3.48 -3.11
CA ALA A 152 13.05 -2.94 -1.96
C ALA A 152 12.06 -2.17 -1.09
N MET A 153 12.12 -2.38 0.23
CA MET A 153 11.20 -1.74 1.17
C MET A 153 11.88 -1.45 2.49
N GLU A 154 11.50 -0.32 3.11
CA GLU A 154 12.01 0.13 4.40
C GLU A 154 11.98 -1.00 5.44
N ALA A 155 13.07 -1.13 6.21
CA ALA A 155 13.27 -2.25 7.11
C ALA A 155 12.14 -2.34 8.16
N SER A 156 11.74 -1.19 8.72
CA SER A 156 10.66 -1.10 9.71
C SER A 156 9.32 -1.63 9.17
N SER A 157 9.04 -1.36 7.90
CA SER A 157 7.80 -1.78 7.23
C SER A 157 7.81 -3.29 6.95
N VAL A 158 8.94 -3.86 6.53
CA VAL A 158 9.08 -5.31 6.31
C VAL A 158 8.99 -6.06 7.64
N GLU A 159 9.63 -5.56 8.69
CA GLU A 159 9.62 -6.18 10.02
C GLU A 159 8.22 -6.19 10.63
N ARG A 160 7.50 -5.06 10.53
CA ARG A 160 6.12 -4.98 11.00
C ARG A 160 5.19 -5.90 10.22
N LEU A 161 5.42 -6.08 8.92
CA LEU A 161 4.61 -6.97 8.09
C LEU A 161 4.65 -8.43 8.60
N LEU A 162 5.77 -8.85 9.20
CA LEU A 162 5.95 -10.19 9.75
C LEU A 162 5.44 -10.36 11.18
N GLU A 163 4.91 -9.31 11.81
CA GLU A 163 4.26 -9.43 13.11
C GLU A 163 3.00 -10.31 13.02
N PRO A 164 2.68 -11.11 14.05
CA PRO A 164 1.55 -12.05 13.98
C PRO A 164 0.22 -11.40 13.58
N ASP A 165 -0.09 -10.22 14.14
CA ASP A 165 -1.32 -9.49 13.82
C ASP A 165 -1.34 -9.04 12.36
N SER A 166 -0.23 -8.51 11.85
CA SER A 166 -0.07 -8.12 10.44
C SER A 166 -0.22 -9.31 9.50
N VAL A 167 0.34 -10.46 9.84
CA VAL A 167 0.20 -11.70 9.06
C VAL A 167 -1.27 -12.13 8.97
N GLN A 168 -2.03 -12.06 10.06
CA GLN A 168 -3.46 -12.38 10.04
C GLN A 168 -4.25 -11.39 9.17
N VAL A 169 -3.96 -10.10 9.31
CA VAL A 169 -4.57 -9.05 8.47
C VAL A 169 -4.30 -9.33 6.99
N MET A 170 -3.06 -9.69 6.64
CA MET A 170 -2.70 -10.01 5.26
C MET A 170 -3.49 -11.20 4.73
N ARG A 171 -3.65 -12.28 5.51
CA ARG A 171 -4.46 -13.43 5.10
C ARG A 171 -5.91 -13.05 4.78
N VAL A 172 -6.49 -12.15 5.57
CA VAL A 172 -7.85 -11.64 5.34
C VAL A 172 -7.94 -10.84 4.04
N ILE A 173 -6.95 -9.99 3.75
CA ILE A 173 -6.88 -9.22 2.48
C ILE A 173 -6.81 -10.16 1.27
N LEU A 174 -6.11 -11.29 1.40
CA LEU A 174 -5.93 -12.27 0.32
C LEU A 174 -7.09 -13.26 0.16
N ALA A 175 -8.16 -13.16 0.96
CA ALA A 175 -9.30 -14.09 0.93
C ALA A 175 -9.88 -14.27 -0.49
N ASN A 176 -9.99 -13.19 -1.26
CA ASN A 176 -10.49 -13.24 -2.64
C ASN A 176 -9.51 -13.91 -3.62
N GLN A 177 -8.20 -13.85 -3.38
CA GLN A 177 -7.20 -14.49 -4.26
C GLN A 177 -7.16 -16.01 -4.13
N LYS A 178 -7.81 -16.56 -3.09
CA LYS A 178 -8.00 -18.00 -2.92
C LYS A 178 -9.06 -18.61 -3.82
N GLN A 179 -9.88 -17.79 -4.48
CA GLN A 179 -10.99 -18.33 -5.25
C GLN A 179 -10.52 -19.21 -6.41
N PRO A 180 -11.18 -20.36 -6.65
CA PRO A 180 -10.88 -21.21 -7.79
C PRO A 180 -10.92 -20.40 -9.09
N GLY A 181 -9.89 -20.56 -9.93
CA GLY A 181 -9.79 -19.87 -11.21
C GLY A 181 -9.19 -18.46 -11.15
N VAL A 182 -9.00 -17.85 -9.98
CA VAL A 182 -8.27 -16.57 -9.90
C VAL A 182 -6.79 -16.82 -10.17
N ALA A 183 -6.26 -16.18 -11.21
CA ALA A 183 -4.85 -16.23 -11.58
C ALA A 183 -4.09 -14.99 -11.11
N TYR A 184 -4.74 -13.83 -11.11
CA TYR A 184 -4.17 -12.59 -10.59
C TYR A 184 -5.27 -11.57 -10.28
N CYS A 185 -4.93 -10.55 -9.50
CA CYS A 185 -5.71 -9.32 -9.43
C CYS A 185 -4.91 -8.11 -9.90
N THR A 186 -5.60 -7.15 -10.50
CA THR A 186 -5.04 -5.85 -10.88
C THR A 186 -5.56 -4.78 -9.93
N LEU A 187 -4.66 -4.01 -9.33
CA LEU A 187 -4.96 -2.81 -8.56
C LEU A 187 -4.71 -1.58 -9.45
N SER A 188 -5.74 -0.80 -9.73
CA SER A 188 -5.65 0.43 -10.53
C SER A 188 -5.93 1.64 -9.66
N LYS A 189 -4.88 2.39 -9.29
CA LYS A 189 -4.98 3.63 -8.51
C LYS A 189 -5.09 4.82 -9.45
N ARG A 190 -6.05 5.71 -9.20
CA ARG A 190 -6.23 6.97 -9.93
C ARG A 190 -6.30 8.15 -8.98
N ILE A 191 -5.74 9.29 -9.37
CA ILE A 191 -5.97 10.57 -8.71
C ILE A 191 -7.01 11.34 -9.54
N LEU A 192 -8.11 11.76 -8.91
CA LEU A 192 -9.14 12.53 -9.61
C LEU A 192 -8.55 13.83 -10.17
N GLY A 193 -8.79 14.10 -11.46
CA GLY A 193 -8.25 15.28 -12.14
C GLY A 193 -6.84 15.09 -12.74
N VAL A 194 -6.19 13.94 -12.54
CA VAL A 194 -4.91 13.59 -13.16
C VAL A 194 -5.14 12.47 -14.18
N ALA A 195 -4.56 12.59 -15.38
CA ALA A 195 -4.70 11.57 -16.44
C ALA A 195 -3.87 10.30 -16.19
N HIS A 196 -3.00 10.32 -15.18
CA HIS A 196 -2.14 9.21 -14.82
C HIS A 196 -2.89 8.16 -13.99
N MET A 197 -2.59 6.89 -14.25
CA MET A 197 -3.10 5.77 -13.49
C MET A 197 -1.98 4.76 -13.26
N ARG A 198 -1.77 4.38 -11.99
CA ARG A 198 -0.81 3.34 -11.62
C ARG A 198 -1.55 2.00 -11.59
N ARG A 199 -0.94 0.98 -12.20
CA ARG A 199 -1.43 -0.40 -12.14
C ARG A 199 -0.40 -1.30 -11.46
N THR A 200 -0.85 -2.10 -10.50
CA THR A 200 -0.05 -3.14 -9.85
C THR A 200 -0.73 -4.48 -10.10
N ILE A 201 0.04 -5.49 -10.51
CA ILE A 201 -0.45 -6.84 -10.73
C ILE A 201 0.00 -7.70 -9.56
N VAL A 202 -0.94 -8.42 -8.97
CA VAL A 202 -0.67 -9.35 -7.87
C VAL A 202 -1.06 -10.75 -8.31
N PRO A 203 -0.09 -11.66 -8.52
CA PRO A 203 -0.38 -13.02 -8.96
C PRO A 203 -1.01 -13.85 -7.83
N ALA A 204 -1.79 -14.86 -8.20
CA ALA A 204 -2.37 -15.85 -7.30
C ALA A 204 -1.90 -17.24 -7.72
N ASN A 205 -1.04 -17.85 -6.91
CA ASN A 205 -0.52 -19.20 -7.15
C ASN A 205 -0.81 -20.12 -5.94
N GLN A 206 -0.42 -21.39 -6.04
CA GLN A 206 -0.65 -22.37 -4.97
C GLN A 206 -0.04 -21.97 -3.61
N HIS A 207 1.10 -21.29 -3.60
CA HIS A 207 1.79 -20.89 -2.38
C HIS A 207 1.06 -19.75 -1.68
N LEU A 208 0.59 -18.76 -2.46
CA LEU A 208 -0.26 -17.70 -1.93
C LEU A 208 -1.57 -18.25 -1.36
N ARG A 209 -2.20 -19.20 -2.05
CA ARG A 209 -3.43 -19.85 -1.57
C ARG A 209 -3.18 -20.58 -0.25
N ALA A 210 -2.11 -21.37 -0.16
CA ALA A 210 -1.72 -22.05 1.07
C ALA A 210 -1.45 -21.07 2.22
N PHE A 211 -0.75 -19.97 1.96
CA PHE A 211 -0.52 -18.91 2.96
C PHE A 211 -1.83 -18.31 3.47
N ALA A 212 -2.73 -17.97 2.55
CA ALA A 212 -4.04 -17.42 2.89
C ALA A 212 -4.96 -18.45 3.60
N ASP A 213 -4.65 -19.75 3.52
CA ASP A 213 -5.29 -20.84 4.28
C ASP A 213 -4.59 -21.18 5.60
N GLY A 214 -3.53 -20.45 5.97
CA GLY A 214 -2.89 -20.56 7.27
C GLY A 214 -1.47 -21.11 7.25
N ALA A 215 -0.92 -21.47 6.08
CA ALA A 215 0.49 -21.83 5.97
C ALA A 215 1.39 -20.65 6.38
N PRO A 216 2.59 -20.91 6.93
CA PRO A 216 3.52 -19.85 7.29
C PRO A 216 4.11 -19.15 6.05
N LEU A 217 4.59 -17.92 6.24
CA LEU A 217 5.45 -17.26 5.24
C LEU A 217 6.84 -17.91 5.27
N HIS A 218 7.50 -17.91 4.11
CA HIS A 218 8.87 -18.43 3.97
C HIS A 218 9.92 -17.47 4.53
N ILE A 219 9.71 -16.16 4.37
CA ILE A 219 10.52 -15.14 5.02
C ILE A 219 9.94 -14.91 6.42
N THR A 220 10.77 -15.21 7.42
CA THR A 220 10.43 -15.07 8.84
C THR A 220 11.26 -13.98 9.51
N ARG A 221 10.95 -13.66 10.78
CA ARG A 221 11.75 -12.72 11.57
C ARG A 221 13.20 -13.18 11.71
N GLU A 222 13.43 -14.48 11.93
CA GLU A 222 14.77 -15.07 11.98
C GLU A 222 15.50 -14.91 10.65
N THR A 223 14.78 -14.95 9.53
CA THR A 223 15.33 -14.71 8.20
C THR A 223 15.84 -13.27 8.06
N LEU A 224 15.06 -12.29 8.56
CA LEU A 224 15.46 -10.89 8.58
C LEU A 224 16.66 -10.64 9.50
N GLU A 225 16.67 -11.23 10.69
CA GLU A 225 17.78 -11.15 11.66
C GLU A 225 19.08 -11.72 11.06
N ALA A 226 18.99 -12.87 10.39
CA ALA A 226 20.12 -13.46 9.68
C ALA A 226 20.59 -12.58 8.51
N ALA A 227 19.68 -11.90 7.82
CA ALA A 227 20.03 -10.96 6.75
C ALA A 227 20.75 -9.71 7.30
N ARG A 228 20.30 -9.17 8.43
CA ARG A 228 20.99 -8.09 9.15
C ARG A 228 22.39 -8.49 9.60
N ALA A 229 22.54 -9.71 10.12
CA ALA A 229 23.84 -10.22 10.56
C ALA A 229 24.86 -10.42 9.41
N ARG A 230 24.37 -10.62 8.18
CA ARG A 230 25.19 -10.74 6.96
C ARG A 230 25.40 -9.40 6.24
N ALA A 231 25.04 -8.28 6.85
CA ALA A 231 25.17 -6.97 6.22
C ALA A 231 26.61 -6.75 5.73
N ASP A 232 26.75 -6.46 4.45
CA ASP A 232 28.04 -6.20 3.81
C ASP A 232 28.53 -4.80 4.18
N LEU A 233 29.48 -4.75 5.11
CA LEU A 233 30.06 -3.50 5.62
C LEU A 233 30.78 -2.70 4.53
N GLU A 234 31.30 -3.35 3.49
CA GLU A 234 32.03 -2.67 2.39
C GLU A 234 31.07 -1.97 1.43
N ARG A 235 29.81 -2.41 1.37
CA ARG A 235 28.75 -1.84 0.52
C ARG A 235 27.98 -0.72 1.23
N ASN A 236 27.95 -0.74 2.55
CA ASN A 236 27.46 0.35 3.40
C ASN A 236 28.50 1.47 3.50
N VAL A 237 29.08 1.89 2.35
CA VAL A 237 30.02 3.02 2.29
C VAL A 237 29.36 4.18 3.02
N GLU A 238 30.04 4.66 4.06
CA GLU A 238 29.58 5.75 4.93
C GLU A 238 29.04 6.87 4.06
N TRP A 239 27.72 7.07 4.10
CA TRP A 239 27.13 8.30 3.61
C TRP A 239 27.55 9.38 4.61
N ASP A 240 28.78 9.89 4.47
CA ASP A 240 29.42 10.85 5.38
C ASP A 240 28.56 12.11 5.63
N VAL A 241 27.59 12.37 4.75
CA VAL A 241 26.65 13.48 4.85
C VAL A 241 25.29 13.03 4.33
N ALA A 242 24.31 12.89 5.22
CA ALA A 242 22.91 12.82 4.82
C ALA A 242 22.55 14.11 4.05
N PRO A 243 21.92 14.04 2.87
CA PRO A 243 21.52 15.24 2.14
C PRO A 243 20.62 16.12 3.01
N ALA A 244 20.92 17.42 3.08
CA ALA A 244 20.31 18.35 4.02
C ALA A 244 18.78 18.27 4.01
N SER A 245 18.19 17.88 5.15
CA SER A 245 16.75 17.71 5.35
C SER A 245 15.96 19.04 5.45
N SER A 246 16.64 20.18 5.41
CA SER A 246 16.09 21.51 5.72
C SER A 246 15.15 22.11 4.66
N THR A 247 14.71 21.35 3.66
CA THR A 247 14.01 21.91 2.50
C THR A 247 12.61 21.38 2.25
N SER A 248 12.19 20.22 2.78
CA SER A 248 10.87 19.67 2.41
C SER A 248 9.72 20.50 2.99
N GLN A 249 9.74 20.79 4.29
CA GLN A 249 8.68 21.56 4.96
C GLN A 249 8.68 23.04 4.55
N ALA A 250 9.86 23.67 4.45
CA ALA A 250 10.00 25.06 4.02
C ALA A 250 9.60 25.26 2.55
N MET A 251 9.90 24.31 1.65
CA MET A 251 9.47 24.34 0.25
C MET A 251 7.94 24.27 0.13
N TRP A 252 7.28 23.44 0.94
CA TRP A 252 5.81 23.39 0.99
C TRP A 252 5.20 24.64 1.60
N GLU A 253 5.87 25.32 2.52
CA GLU A 253 5.42 26.60 3.06
C GLU A 253 5.49 27.74 2.02
N GLN A 254 6.45 27.68 1.09
CA GLN A 254 6.68 28.69 0.05
C GLN A 254 5.79 28.57 -1.22
N LEU A 255 5.18 27.41 -1.48
CA LEU A 255 4.22 27.18 -2.59
C LEU A 255 2.79 27.61 -2.23
#